data_AF-A0A2D9EZY6-F1
#
_entry.id   AF-A0A2D9EZY6-F1
#
_cell.length_a   1.000
_cell.length_b   1.000
_cell.length_c   1.000
_cell.angle_alpha   90.00
_cell.angle_beta   90.00
_cell.angle_gamma   90.00
#
_symmetry.space_group_name_H-M   'P 1'
#
loop_
_entity.id
_entity.type
_entity.pdbx_description
1 polymer ?
#
loop_
_entity_poly.entity_id
_entity_poly.type
_entity_poly.pdbx_seq_one_letter_code
_entity_poly.pdbx_strand_id
1 'polypeptide(L)'
;MGTIDLTLQGKGGVGKSFVASLLAQHFQSRGVDLNCYDTDPVNRTFGGYKAFETEVVRLGDRPDEVNPRFFDELMERIMAVPDGGHVVIDNGASTFLPLLGYMVETDALNLLASAGHTVRINAVLTGGQALEDTVQGLA
;
A
#
# COMPACT_ATOMS: atom_id res chain seq x y z
N MET A 1 5.82 8.24 15.08
CA MET A 1 4.47 8.55 14.58
C MET A 1 4.55 9.04 13.14
N GLY A 2 4.27 8.14 12.22
CA GLY A 2 4.20 8.42 10.79
C GLY A 2 2.78 8.35 10.24
N THR A 3 2.61 8.82 9.01
CA THR A 3 1.40 8.60 8.20
C THR A 3 1.67 7.52 7.18
N ILE A 4 0.76 6.55 7.08
CA ILE A 4 0.88 5.41 6.17
C ILE A 4 -0.29 5.46 5.20
N ASP A 5 -0.02 5.77 3.95
CA ASP A 5 -0.98 5.81 2.85
C ASP A 5 -0.94 4.49 2.06
N LEU A 6 -1.95 3.64 2.25
CA LEU A 6 -2.13 2.39 1.48
C LEU A 6 -3.10 2.62 0.33
N THR A 7 -2.69 2.33 -0.90
CA THR A 7 -3.58 2.35 -2.06
C THR A 7 -4.09 0.94 -2.35
N LEU A 8 -5.40 0.69 -2.14
CA LEU A 8 -6.00 -0.65 -2.19
C LEU A 8 -7.21 -0.68 -3.13
N GLN A 9 -7.23 -1.62 -4.08
CA GLN A 9 -8.40 -1.94 -4.91
C GLN A 9 -8.19 -3.25 -5.69
N GLY A 10 -9.20 -4.12 -5.71
CA GLY A 10 -9.15 -5.43 -6.39
C GLY A 10 -9.13 -5.31 -7.92
N LYS A 11 -9.60 -4.20 -8.48
CA LYS A 11 -9.59 -3.96 -9.91
C LYS A 11 -8.24 -3.45 -10.43
N GLY A 12 -7.68 -4.13 -11.43
CA GLY A 12 -6.51 -3.68 -12.19
C GLY A 12 -6.82 -2.50 -13.12
N GLY A 13 -5.84 -1.64 -13.36
CA GLY A 13 -5.96 -0.53 -14.34
C GLY A 13 -6.81 0.67 -13.89
N VAL A 14 -7.23 0.73 -12.63
CA VAL A 14 -8.06 1.83 -12.10
C VAL A 14 -7.28 3.10 -11.75
N GLY A 15 -5.94 3.06 -11.78
CA GLY A 15 -5.09 4.23 -11.47
C GLY A 15 -4.46 4.23 -10.08
N LYS A 16 -4.36 3.08 -9.40
CA LYS A 16 -3.71 2.96 -8.08
C LYS A 16 -2.28 3.52 -8.05
N SER A 17 -1.41 3.04 -8.93
CA SER A 17 -0.03 3.51 -9.04
C SER A 17 0.08 4.99 -9.41
N PHE A 18 -0.91 5.52 -10.13
CA PHE A 18 -1.00 6.95 -10.40
C PHE A 18 -1.30 7.73 -9.11
N VAL A 19 -2.29 7.31 -8.32
CA VAL A 19 -2.57 7.90 -6.99
C VAL A 19 -1.34 7.82 -6.07
N ALA A 20 -0.69 6.66 -5.99
CA ALA A 20 0.55 6.49 -5.21
C ALA A 20 1.64 7.48 -5.67
N SER A 21 1.83 7.66 -6.98
CA SER A 21 2.79 8.63 -7.52
C SER A 21 2.44 10.08 -7.17
N LEU A 22 1.14 10.44 -7.10
CA LEU A 22 0.72 11.79 -6.72
C LEU A 22 1.00 12.06 -5.24
N LEU A 23 0.76 11.08 -4.37
CA LEU A 23 1.08 11.16 -2.94
C LEU A 23 2.59 11.27 -2.74
N ALA A 24 3.38 10.45 -3.42
CA ALA A 24 4.84 10.50 -3.35
C ALA A 24 5.37 11.88 -3.80
N GLN A 25 4.91 12.40 -4.94
CA GLN A 25 5.28 13.75 -5.40
C GLN A 25 4.89 14.83 -4.38
N HIS A 26 3.71 14.74 -3.79
CA HIS A 26 3.24 15.70 -2.80
C HIS A 26 4.17 15.75 -1.58
N PHE A 27 4.49 14.59 -0.99
CA PHE A 27 5.36 14.51 0.19
C PHE A 27 6.80 14.88 -0.15
N GLN A 28 7.34 14.37 -1.27
CA GLN A 28 8.69 14.72 -1.72
C GLN A 28 8.85 16.23 -1.94
N SER A 29 7.85 16.90 -2.54
CA SER A 29 7.87 18.36 -2.75
C SER A 29 7.88 19.19 -1.46
N ARG A 30 7.47 18.58 -0.34
CA ARG A 30 7.43 19.21 0.99
C ARG A 30 8.67 18.91 1.84
N GLY A 31 9.60 18.10 1.32
CA GLY A 31 10.83 17.74 2.04
C GLY A 31 10.57 16.94 3.33
N VAL A 32 9.45 16.21 3.40
CA VAL A 32 9.20 15.28 4.51
C VAL A 32 9.90 13.95 4.24
N ASP A 33 10.22 13.23 5.31
CA ASP A 33 10.75 11.87 5.20
C ASP A 33 9.70 10.97 4.52
N LEU A 34 10.06 10.37 3.39
CA LEU A 34 9.15 9.60 2.55
C LEU A 34 9.76 8.25 2.24
N ASN A 35 9.02 7.20 2.57
CA ASN A 35 9.32 5.82 2.22
C ASN A 35 8.24 5.31 1.25
N CYS A 36 8.66 4.70 0.14
CA CYS A 36 7.74 4.22 -0.89
C CYS A 36 7.90 2.72 -1.08
N TYR A 37 6.79 1.99 -1.06
CA TYR A 37 6.77 0.55 -1.24
C TYR A 37 5.80 0.16 -2.37
N ASP A 38 6.27 -0.70 -3.28
CA ASP A 38 5.45 -1.33 -4.31
C ASP A 38 5.33 -2.82 -3.97
N THR A 39 4.11 -3.27 -3.69
CA THR A 39 3.85 -4.67 -3.32
C THR A 39 3.24 -5.48 -4.47
N ASP A 40 3.18 -4.95 -5.70
CA ASP A 40 2.66 -5.67 -6.85
C ASP A 40 3.68 -6.74 -7.33
N PRO A 41 3.31 -8.03 -7.37
CA PRO A 41 4.23 -9.08 -7.80
C PRO A 41 4.52 -9.04 -9.30
N VAL A 42 3.66 -8.41 -10.11
CA VAL A 42 3.66 -8.44 -11.58
C VAL A 42 3.88 -7.06 -12.19
N ASN A 43 3.03 -6.08 -11.89
CA ASN A 43 2.96 -4.79 -12.56
C ASN A 43 3.45 -3.65 -11.67
N ARG A 44 4.76 -3.64 -11.42
CA ARG A 44 5.46 -2.71 -10.51
C ARG A 44 5.59 -1.29 -11.07
N THR A 45 4.45 -0.67 -11.34
CA THR A 45 4.39 0.65 -11.97
C THR A 45 4.94 1.71 -11.04
N PHE A 46 4.66 1.61 -9.73
CA PHE A 46 5.18 2.55 -8.75
C PHE A 46 6.70 2.38 -8.59
N GLY A 47 7.17 1.14 -8.49
CA GLY A 47 8.59 0.76 -8.49
C GLY A 47 9.36 1.15 -9.75
N GLY A 48 8.67 1.43 -10.86
CA GLY A 48 9.28 1.89 -12.11
C GLY A 48 9.74 3.35 -12.08
N TYR A 49 9.18 4.17 -11.19
CA TYR A 49 9.56 5.58 -11.06
C TYR A 49 10.82 5.75 -10.21
N LYS A 50 11.98 5.86 -10.87
CA LYS A 50 13.28 6.05 -10.18
C LYS A 50 13.33 7.25 -9.25
N ALA A 51 12.52 8.28 -9.49
CA ALA A 51 12.52 9.52 -8.72
C ALA A 51 12.02 9.34 -7.26
N PHE A 52 11.29 8.26 -6.96
CA PHE A 52 10.73 8.02 -5.64
C PHE A 52 11.54 7.00 -4.82
N GLU A 53 12.58 6.41 -5.42
CA GLU A 53 13.39 5.35 -4.79
C GLU A 53 12.52 4.23 -4.19
N THR A 54 11.38 3.94 -4.84
CA THR A 54 10.39 2.98 -4.36
C THR A 54 11.00 1.59 -4.26
N GLU A 55 10.89 1.01 -3.07
CA GLU A 55 11.34 -0.35 -2.83
C GLU A 55 10.23 -1.35 -3.21
N VAL A 56 10.61 -2.38 -3.96
CA VAL A 56 9.68 -3.47 -4.28
C VAL A 56 9.69 -4.48 -3.14
N VAL A 57 8.53 -4.63 -2.49
CA VAL A 57 8.35 -5.53 -1.35
C VAL A 57 7.54 -6.74 -1.78
N ARG A 58 8.16 -7.92 -1.69
CA ARG A 58 7.44 -9.18 -1.91
C ARG A 58 6.56 -9.45 -0.69
N LEU A 59 5.31 -9.89 -0.89
CA LEU A 59 4.39 -10.27 0.21
C LEU A 59 4.19 -11.78 0.34
N GLY A 60 4.49 -12.56 -0.69
CA GLY A 60 4.29 -14.01 -0.74
C GLY A 60 5.11 -14.61 -1.87
N ASP A 61 5.24 -15.95 -1.89
CA ASP A 61 5.81 -16.63 -3.05
C ASP A 61 4.80 -16.72 -4.19
N ARG A 62 3.51 -16.68 -3.85
CA ARG A 62 2.40 -16.59 -4.79
C ARG A 62 1.57 -15.31 -4.61
N PRO A 63 0.86 -14.83 -5.65
CA PRO A 63 0.01 -13.65 -5.54
C PRO A 63 -1.24 -13.83 -4.65
N ASP A 64 -1.68 -15.06 -4.44
CA ASP A 64 -2.90 -15.42 -3.70
C ASP A 64 -2.65 -15.71 -2.20
N GLU A 65 -1.42 -15.49 -1.73
CA GLU A 65 -1.03 -15.73 -0.33
C GLU A 65 -0.23 -14.55 0.24
N VAL A 66 -0.24 -14.44 1.56
CA VAL A 66 0.69 -13.58 2.30
C VAL A 66 1.58 -14.48 3.15
N ASN A 67 2.89 -14.38 2.97
CA ASN A 67 3.87 -15.03 3.81
C ASN A 67 4.12 -14.17 5.05
N PRO A 68 3.93 -14.70 6.27
CA PRO A 68 4.09 -13.94 7.50
C PRO A 68 5.43 -13.21 7.61
N ARG A 69 6.53 -13.86 7.23
CA ARG A 69 7.87 -13.26 7.35
C ARG A 69 8.04 -12.04 6.44
N PHE A 70 7.49 -12.11 5.23
CA PHE A 70 7.55 -10.98 4.29
C PHE A 70 6.65 -9.83 4.73
N PHE A 71 5.49 -10.14 5.31
CA PHE A 71 4.62 -9.13 5.89
C PHE A 71 5.27 -8.47 7.11
N ASP A 72 5.87 -9.26 8.01
CA ASP A 72 6.59 -8.76 9.17
C ASP A 72 7.74 -7.81 8.76
N GLU A 73 8.51 -8.15 7.72
CA GLU A 73 9.53 -7.26 7.15
C GLU A 73 8.96 -5.92 6.68
N LEU A 74 7.78 -5.91 6.04
CA LEU A 74 7.09 -4.67 5.65
C LEU A 74 6.66 -3.87 6.89
N MET A 75 6.10 -4.53 7.90
CA MET A 75 5.64 -3.90 9.13
C MET A 75 6.81 -3.29 9.91
N GLU A 76 7.94 -3.99 10.03
CA GLU A 76 9.16 -3.48 10.67
C GLU A 76 9.63 -2.18 10.01
N ARG A 77 9.61 -2.11 8.68
CA ARG A 77 9.97 -0.90 7.93
C ARG A 77 9.01 0.25 8.19
N ILE A 78 7.71 -0.02 8.20
CA ILE A 78 6.69 0.98 8.52
C ILE A 78 6.88 1.51 9.94
N MET A 79 7.19 0.63 10.90
CA MET A 79 7.39 0.97 12.30
C MET A 79 8.67 1.77 12.55
N ALA A 80 9.68 1.61 11.69
CA ALA A 80 10.95 2.35 11.76
C ALA A 80 10.85 3.80 11.25
N VAL A 81 9.71 4.21 10.70
CA VAL A 81 9.52 5.55 10.13
C VAL A 81 9.58 6.60 11.24
N PRO A 82 10.39 7.67 11.05
CA PRO A 82 10.55 8.70 12.07
C PRO A 82 9.25 9.48 12.34
N ASP A 83 9.23 10.22 13.45
CA ASP A 83 8.12 11.12 13.75
C ASP A 83 7.92 12.15 12.64
N GLY A 84 6.69 12.25 12.14
CA GLY A 84 6.33 13.10 11.00
C GLY A 84 6.70 12.51 9.63
N GLY A 85 7.23 11.29 9.59
CA GLY A 85 7.53 10.58 8.34
C GLY A 85 6.27 10.04 7.65
N HIS A 86 6.42 9.77 6.35
CA HIS A 86 5.36 9.33 5.47
C HIS A 86 5.74 8.02 4.77
N VAL A 87 4.76 7.12 4.65
CA VAL A 87 4.86 5.90 3.88
C VAL A 87 3.78 5.90 2.81
N VAL A 88 4.14 5.58 1.57
CA VAL A 88 3.19 5.35 0.48
C VAL A 88 3.35 3.92 -0.01
N ILE A 89 2.27 3.15 0.02
CA ILE A 89 2.25 1.74 -0.41
C ILE A 89 1.29 1.60 -1.59
N ASP A 90 1.81 1.16 -2.73
CA ASP A 90 1.01 0.75 -3.88
C ASP A 90 0.82 -0.77 -3.86
N ASN A 91 -0.43 -1.21 -3.74
CA ASN A 91 -0.75 -2.62 -3.72
C ASN A 91 -1.26 -3.10 -5.09
N GLY A 92 -0.77 -4.27 -5.52
CA GLY A 92 -1.23 -4.90 -6.75
C GLY A 92 -2.66 -5.40 -6.67
N ALA A 93 -3.36 -5.37 -7.80
CA ALA A 93 -4.77 -5.81 -7.89
C ALA A 93 -4.96 -7.27 -7.46
N SER A 94 -4.04 -8.17 -7.87
CA SER A 94 -4.10 -9.60 -7.55
C SER A 94 -3.81 -9.90 -6.08
N THR A 95 -3.11 -9.01 -5.39
CA THR A 95 -2.69 -9.16 -3.98
C THR A 95 -3.60 -8.42 -3.01
N PHE A 96 -4.65 -7.76 -3.50
CA PHE A 96 -5.56 -6.95 -2.68
C PHE A 96 -6.28 -7.77 -1.61
N LEU A 97 -7.04 -8.81 -2.00
CA LEU A 97 -7.79 -9.63 -1.05
C LEU A 97 -6.88 -10.39 -0.07
N PRO A 98 -5.77 -11.04 -0.53
CA PRO A 98 -4.83 -11.67 0.40
C PRO A 98 -4.24 -10.71 1.42
N LEU A 99 -3.78 -9.52 0.99
CA LEU A 99 -3.21 -8.53 1.91
C LEU A 99 -4.25 -8.02 2.90
N LEU A 100 -5.45 -7.67 2.43
CA LEU A 100 -6.52 -7.17 3.29
C LEU A 100 -6.95 -8.23 4.31
N GLY A 101 -7.17 -9.47 3.86
CA GLY A 101 -7.52 -10.59 4.74
C GLY A 101 -6.46 -10.82 5.81
N TYR A 102 -5.19 -10.85 5.41
CA TYR A 102 -4.07 -11.02 6.35
C TYR A 102 -3.98 -9.87 7.36
N MET A 103 -4.13 -8.62 6.92
CA MET A 103 -4.12 -7.46 7.82
C MET A 103 -5.24 -7.49 8.86
N VAL A 104 -6.41 -8.05 8.50
CA VAL A 104 -7.52 -8.28 9.44
C VAL A 104 -7.19 -9.42 10.41
N GLU A 105 -6.67 -10.53 9.91
CA GLU A 105 -6.29 -11.70 10.73
C GLU A 105 -5.23 -11.35 11.78
N THR A 106 -4.26 -10.51 11.44
CA THR A 106 -3.16 -10.11 12.34
C THR A 106 -3.44 -8.82 13.13
N ASP A 107 -4.62 -8.23 12.99
CA ASP A 107 -4.98 -6.94 13.60
C ASP A 107 -3.97 -5.82 13.29
N ALA A 108 -3.39 -5.85 12.09
CA ALA A 108 -2.24 -5.01 11.73
C ALA A 108 -2.52 -3.50 11.83
N LEU A 109 -3.75 -3.10 11.49
CA LEU A 109 -4.17 -1.70 11.58
C LEU A 109 -4.18 -1.19 13.03
N ASN A 110 -4.69 -2.00 13.96
CA ASN A 110 -4.68 -1.64 15.37
C ASN A 110 -3.27 -1.66 15.97
N LEU A 111 -2.40 -2.56 15.50
CA LEU A 111 -0.99 -2.55 15.88
C LEU A 111 -0.31 -1.23 15.47
N LEU A 112 -0.49 -0.79 14.22
CA LEU A 112 0.02 0.49 13.73
C LEU A 112 -0.56 1.67 14.49
N ALA A 113 -1.88 1.66 14.74
CA ALA A 113 -2.55 2.71 15.51
C ALA A 113 -2.05 2.79 16.96
N SER A 114 -1.84 1.64 17.61
CA SER A 114 -1.31 1.55 18.98
C SER A 114 0.14 2.04 19.08
N ALA A 115 0.92 1.88 18.01
CA ALA A 115 2.25 2.46 17.86
C ALA A 115 2.22 3.96 17.50
N GLY A 116 1.04 4.57 17.42
CA GLY A 116 0.85 5.99 17.14
C GLY A 116 0.91 6.36 15.67
N HIS A 117 0.94 5.39 14.74
CA HIS A 117 0.87 5.69 13.32
C HIS A 117 -0.57 5.98 12.88
N THR A 118 -0.73 6.84 11.89
CA THR A 118 -2.02 7.08 11.23
C THR A 118 -2.06 6.32 9.91
N VAL A 119 -2.95 5.34 9.78
CA VAL A 119 -3.16 4.62 8.52
C VAL A 119 -4.29 5.27 7.73
N ARG A 120 -4.07 5.51 6.43
CA ARG A 120 -5.04 6.03 5.49
C ARG A 120 -5.19 5.06 4.33
N ILE A 121 -6.42 4.63 4.10
CA ILE A 121 -6.74 3.74 2.99
C ILE A 121 -7.27 4.60 1.83
N ASN A 122 -6.53 4.57 0.72
CA ASN A 122 -6.86 5.25 -0.52
C ASN A 122 -7.47 4.24 -1.50
N ALA A 123 -8.80 4.18 -1.56
CA ALA A 123 -9.52 3.31 -2.49
C ALA A 123 -9.97 4.11 -3.73
N VAL A 124 -9.53 3.68 -4.91
CA VAL A 124 -9.98 4.29 -6.17
C VAL A 124 -11.37 3.77 -6.51
N LEU A 125 -12.33 4.69 -6.67
CA LEU A 125 -13.70 4.36 -7.04
C LEU A 125 -13.87 4.46 -8.54
N THR A 126 -14.27 3.36 -9.17
CA THR A 126 -14.59 3.35 -10.61
C THR A 126 -16.05 2.98 -10.83
N GLY A 127 -16.70 3.71 -11.75
CA GLY A 127 -18.07 3.44 -12.17
C GLY A 127 -18.13 2.64 -13.47
N GLY A 128 -19.33 2.59 -14.07
CA GLY A 128 -19.55 1.91 -15.35
C GLY A 128 -19.28 0.41 -15.25
N GLN A 129 -18.52 -0.14 -16.19
CA GLN A 129 -18.24 -1.58 -16.25
C GLN A 129 -17.40 -2.10 -15.07
N ALA A 130 -16.74 -1.23 -14.32
CA ALA A 130 -15.92 -1.58 -13.16
C ALA A 130 -16.61 -1.28 -11.81
N LEU A 131 -17.90 -0.90 -11.83
CA LEU A 131 -18.66 -0.59 -10.62
C LEU A 131 -18.76 -1.80 -9.68
N GLU A 132 -19.10 -2.98 -10.22
CA GLU A 132 -19.23 -4.20 -9.40
C GLU A 132 -17.91 -4.57 -8.73
N ASP A 133 -16.79 -4.56 -9.47
CA ASP A 133 -15.45 -4.81 -8.93
C ASP A 133 -15.10 -3.79 -7.82
N THR A 134 -15.49 -2.52 -7.99
CA THR A 134 -15.26 -1.46 -7.01
C THR A 134 -16.07 -1.67 -5.74
N VAL A 135 -17.35 -1.98 -5.86
CA VAL A 135 -18.26 -2.17 -4.71
C VAL A 135 -17.90 -3.42 -3.93
N GLN A 136 -17.56 -4.52 -4.62
CA GLN A 136 -17.10 -5.75 -3.96
C GLN A 136 -15.81 -5.53 -3.17
N GLY A 137 -14.90 -4.68 -3.64
CA GLY A 137 -13.69 -4.34 -2.89
C GLY A 137 -13.90 -3.48 -1.64
N LEU A 138 -15.11 -2.97 -1.41
CA LEU A 138 -15.47 -2.12 -0.26
C LEU A 138 -16.43 -2.80 0.73
N ALA A 139 -17.01 -3.95 0.36
CA ALA A 139 -18.00 -4.68 1.14
C ALA A 139 -17.33 -5.66 2.11
#